data_AF-A0A9P4PP29-F1
#
_entry.id   AF-A0A9P4PP29-F1
#
_cell.length_a   1.000
_cell.length_b   1.000
_cell.length_c   1.000
_cell.angle_alpha   90.00
_cell.angle_beta   90.00
_cell.angle_gamma   90.00
#
_symmetry.space_group_name_H-M   'P 1'
#
loop_
_entity.id
_entity.type
_entity.pdbx_description
1 polymer ?
#
loop_
_entity_poly.entity_id
_entity_poly.type
_entity_poly.pdbx_seq_one_letter_code
_entity_poly.pdbx_strand_id
1 'polypeptide(L)'
;MSSPAPIPPPNDRRSSRASSAGVDAADDLLPVGGPPNSPSPLQIRASNSLNSKNRRSPIAKQPADLHLLEYVAEPDSNLVCLICHSPFDRPVQLFCGHFFCRECLDHAWRAQHEGRKTCPTCRGRVDPEKDVRPVPKIVKTMLDELVVKCPNAKSGCGWVEQRVNVHDHVMLYCEYTLVECAQHDCRLHISQKDFHKGCLHYTVSCEDCRTSMMKKDLEVYALAEYLKNNC
;
A
#
# COMPACT_ATOMS: atom_id res chain seq x y z
N MET A 1 -33.12 -5.69 38.50
CA MET A 1 -32.61 -4.30 38.52
C MET A 1 -31.19 -4.34 39.06
N SER A 2 -30.20 -4.25 38.18
CA SER A 2 -28.78 -4.22 38.57
C SER A 2 -28.04 -3.36 37.56
N SER A 3 -27.60 -2.19 38.01
CA SER A 3 -26.95 -1.15 37.20
C SER A 3 -25.51 -1.53 36.81
N PRO A 4 -24.99 -1.09 35.66
CA PRO A 4 -23.59 -1.32 35.28
C PRO A 4 -22.64 -0.29 35.93
N ALA A 5 -21.40 -0.72 36.18
CA ALA A 5 -20.33 0.06 36.80
C ALA A 5 -19.72 1.13 35.85
N PRO A 6 -19.14 2.24 36.37
CA PRO A 6 -18.68 3.37 35.57
C PRO A 6 -17.30 3.16 34.92
N ILE A 7 -17.11 3.79 33.75
CA ILE A 7 -15.89 3.81 32.92
C ILE A 7 -14.90 4.87 33.44
N PRO A 8 -13.58 4.60 33.52
CA PRO A 8 -12.58 5.60 33.91
C PRO A 8 -12.19 6.57 32.78
N PRO A 9 -11.75 7.82 33.10
CA PRO A 9 -11.47 8.86 32.11
C PRO A 9 -10.11 8.72 31.39
N PRO A 10 -9.92 9.40 30.24
CA PRO A 10 -8.72 9.31 29.42
C PRO A 10 -7.54 10.12 30.00
N ASN A 11 -6.33 9.64 29.75
CA ASN A 11 -5.08 10.15 30.31
C ASN A 11 -4.52 11.31 29.45
N ASP A 12 -4.54 12.54 29.99
CA ASP A 12 -4.02 13.75 29.34
C ASP A 12 -2.48 13.80 29.36
N ARG A 13 -1.84 13.62 28.19
CA ARG A 13 -0.42 13.95 28.01
C ARG A 13 -0.26 15.43 27.67
N ARG A 14 -0.07 16.25 28.72
CA ARG A 14 0.26 17.67 28.65
C ARG A 14 1.66 17.91 28.06
N SER A 15 1.70 18.78 27.05
CA SER A 15 2.89 19.36 26.44
C SER A 15 3.62 20.32 27.39
N SER A 16 4.95 20.26 27.41
CA SER A 16 5.80 21.27 28.06
C SER A 16 6.48 22.13 27.00
N ARG A 17 5.90 23.31 26.74
CA ARG A 17 6.59 24.48 26.17
C ARG A 17 7.20 25.24 27.34
N ALA A 18 8.51 25.50 27.31
CA ALA A 18 9.16 26.45 28.19
C ALA A 18 9.73 27.61 27.36
N SER A 19 9.33 28.80 27.77
CA SER A 19 9.51 30.09 27.12
C SER A 19 10.92 30.65 27.30
N SER A 20 11.42 31.31 26.26
CA SER A 20 12.58 32.20 26.28
C SER A 20 12.16 33.61 26.76
N ALA A 21 12.82 34.12 27.80
CA ALA A 21 12.85 35.53 28.16
C ALA A 21 14.30 36.03 28.04
N GLY A 22 14.49 37.17 27.39
CA GLY A 22 15.79 37.80 27.17
C GLY A 22 16.20 38.73 28.30
N VAL A 23 17.50 39.03 28.35
CA VAL A 23 18.10 40.25 28.91
C VAL A 23 19.41 40.55 28.16
N ASP A 24 19.59 41.80 27.77
CA ASP A 24 20.78 42.41 27.18
C ASP A 24 21.90 42.66 28.20
N ALA A 25 23.16 42.66 27.74
CA ALA A 25 24.16 43.75 27.91
C ALA A 25 25.61 43.23 27.87
N ALA A 26 26.50 44.11 27.43
CA ALA A 26 27.88 43.90 26.96
C ALA A 26 28.93 43.65 28.06
N ASP A 27 30.05 43.03 27.70
CA ASP A 27 31.39 43.63 27.88
C ASP A 27 32.48 42.88 27.09
N ASP A 28 33.50 43.65 26.72
CA ASP A 28 34.74 43.37 26.01
C ASP A 28 35.58 42.25 26.67
N LEU A 29 36.42 41.54 25.88
CA LEU A 29 37.78 41.06 26.20
C LEU A 29 38.34 40.10 25.11
N LEU A 30 39.17 40.69 24.24
CA LEU A 30 40.38 40.21 23.51
C LEU A 30 40.57 38.71 23.09
N PRO A 31 41.04 38.44 21.84
CA PRO A 31 41.27 37.08 21.33
C PRO A 31 42.71 36.60 21.58
N VAL A 32 42.89 35.47 22.25
CA VAL A 32 44.17 34.72 22.28
C VAL A 32 44.07 33.58 21.27
N GLY A 33 44.87 33.67 20.20
CA GLY A 33 44.91 32.69 19.11
C GLY A 33 45.47 31.34 19.54
N GLY A 34 44.71 30.27 19.32
CA GLY A 34 45.16 28.88 19.35
C GLY A 34 45.57 28.38 17.96
N PRO A 35 46.45 27.35 17.87
CA PRO A 35 47.10 26.91 16.64
C PRO A 35 46.14 26.24 15.64
N PRO A 36 46.47 26.24 14.33
CA PRO A 36 45.59 25.76 13.28
C PRO A 36 45.53 24.22 13.26
N ASN A 37 44.36 23.69 12.91
CA ASN A 37 44.07 22.27 12.63
C ASN A 37 43.91 21.32 13.84
N SER A 38 42.90 21.57 14.67
CA SER A 38 42.17 20.46 15.32
C SER A 38 40.69 20.51 14.92
N PRO A 39 40.13 19.45 14.30
CA PRO A 39 38.72 19.44 13.93
C PRO A 39 37.84 19.39 15.19
N SER A 40 36.75 20.16 15.21
CA SER A 40 35.84 20.21 16.34
C SER A 40 35.21 18.84 16.65
N PRO A 41 34.75 18.57 17.89
CA PRO A 41 34.11 17.29 18.27
C PRO A 41 32.89 16.89 17.43
N LEU A 42 32.33 17.84 16.67
CA LEU A 42 31.26 17.62 15.70
C LEU A 42 31.75 17.01 14.37
N GLN A 43 33.02 17.16 13.99
CA GLN A 43 33.61 16.54 12.80
C GLN A 43 34.01 15.07 13.00
N ILE A 44 34.28 14.64 14.24
CA ILE A 44 34.57 13.23 14.56
C ILE A 44 33.28 12.39 14.48
N ARG A 45 32.12 12.97 14.79
CA ARG A 45 30.82 12.29 14.59
C ARG A 45 30.43 12.15 13.11
N ALA A 46 30.97 12.99 12.24
CA ALA A 46 30.70 12.92 10.80
C ALA A 46 31.51 11.83 10.07
N SER A 47 32.59 11.32 10.69
CA SER A 47 33.54 10.39 10.05
C SER A 47 33.33 8.92 10.39
N ASN A 48 32.45 8.59 11.34
CA ASN A 48 32.02 7.22 11.63
C ASN A 48 30.69 6.80 10.97
N SER A 49 30.16 7.59 10.04
CA SER A 49 29.03 7.17 9.19
C SER A 49 29.55 6.46 7.92
N LEU A 50 30.33 5.40 8.12
CA LEU A 50 30.72 4.51 7.03
C LEU A 50 29.57 3.54 6.76
N ASN A 51 29.02 3.63 5.55
CA ASN A 51 28.06 2.72 4.94
C ASN A 51 26.67 2.62 5.60
N SER A 52 25.87 3.67 5.48
CA SER A 52 24.48 3.44 5.04
C SER A 52 24.48 3.19 3.53
N LYS A 53 25.15 2.11 3.10
CA LYS A 53 24.91 1.56 1.77
C LYS A 53 23.48 1.05 1.82
N ASN A 54 22.59 1.83 1.23
CA ASN A 54 21.50 1.29 0.43
C ASN A 54 20.81 0.10 1.10
N ARG A 55 20.16 0.32 2.25
CA ARG A 55 19.02 -0.52 2.62
C ARG A 55 17.99 -0.28 1.53
N ARG A 56 18.11 -0.99 0.41
CA ARG A 56 16.97 -1.17 -0.49
C ARG A 56 15.88 -1.70 0.41
N SER A 57 14.84 -0.92 0.67
CA SER A 57 13.65 -1.43 1.34
C SER A 57 13.18 -2.63 0.50
N PRO A 58 13.30 -3.89 0.95
CA PRO A 58 13.01 -5.05 0.10
C PRO A 58 11.50 -5.37 0.13
N ILE A 59 10.68 -4.33 0.16
CA ILE A 59 9.24 -4.43 0.38
C ILE A 59 8.56 -3.54 -0.64
N ALA A 60 8.49 -4.03 -1.88
CA ALA A 60 7.50 -3.54 -2.83
C ALA A 60 6.20 -4.32 -2.62
N LYS A 61 5.58 -4.20 -1.44
CA LYS A 61 4.17 -4.59 -1.31
C LYS A 61 3.39 -3.65 -2.24
N GLN A 62 2.97 -4.19 -3.37
CA GLN A 62 2.20 -3.41 -4.34
C GLN A 62 0.81 -3.14 -3.76
N PRO A 63 0.31 -1.90 -3.86
CA PRO A 63 -1.06 -1.61 -3.45
C PRO A 63 -2.03 -2.46 -4.28
N ALA A 64 -3.09 -2.92 -3.64
CA ALA A 64 -4.12 -3.71 -4.31
C ALA A 64 -4.78 -2.90 -5.44
N ASP A 65 -4.86 -3.48 -6.63
CA ASP A 65 -5.66 -2.92 -7.71
C ASP A 65 -7.15 -3.13 -7.42
N LEU A 66 -7.87 -2.03 -7.23
CA LEU A 66 -9.29 -2.04 -6.88
C LEU A 66 -10.16 -2.64 -8.00
N HIS A 67 -9.69 -2.67 -9.25
CA HIS A 67 -10.40 -3.30 -10.38
C HIS A 67 -10.31 -4.83 -10.36
N LEU A 68 -9.32 -5.39 -9.65
CA LEU A 68 -9.11 -6.84 -9.57
C LEU A 68 -9.70 -7.46 -8.29
N LEU A 69 -10.37 -6.65 -7.47
CA LEU A 69 -11.01 -7.12 -6.26
C LEU A 69 -12.24 -7.97 -6.57
N GLU A 70 -12.41 -9.04 -5.80
CA GLU A 70 -13.63 -9.83 -5.81
C GLU A 70 -14.63 -9.21 -4.82
N TYR A 71 -15.75 -8.71 -5.33
CA TYR A 71 -16.83 -8.15 -4.53
C TYR A 71 -17.75 -9.26 -4.02
N VAL A 72 -18.17 -9.18 -2.76
CA VAL A 72 -19.01 -10.21 -2.13
C VAL A 72 -20.44 -10.17 -2.67
N ALA A 73 -20.93 -8.97 -2.96
CA ALA A 73 -22.22 -8.73 -3.59
C ALA A 73 -22.01 -7.99 -4.91
N GLU A 74 -22.96 -8.15 -5.83
CA GLU A 74 -22.97 -7.37 -7.07
C GLU A 74 -23.10 -5.87 -6.74
N PRO A 75 -22.12 -5.03 -7.14
CA PRO A 75 -22.18 -3.61 -6.88
C PRO A 75 -23.35 -2.96 -7.63
N ASP A 76 -23.96 -1.92 -7.05
CA ASP A 76 -25.00 -1.15 -7.72
C ASP A 76 -24.48 -0.60 -9.05
N SER A 77 -25.24 -0.79 -10.13
CA SER A 77 -24.94 -0.27 -11.47
C SER A 77 -24.61 1.23 -11.51
N ASN A 78 -25.16 2.03 -10.59
CA ASN A 78 -24.88 3.47 -10.46
C ASN A 78 -23.48 3.77 -9.89
N LEU A 79 -22.81 2.78 -9.30
CA LEU A 79 -21.45 2.88 -8.76
C LEU A 79 -20.40 2.27 -9.71
N VAL A 80 -20.81 1.82 -10.89
CA VAL A 80 -19.96 1.13 -11.87
C VAL A 80 -19.58 2.07 -13.01
N CYS A 81 -18.30 2.04 -13.39
CA CYS A 81 -17.78 2.79 -14.52
C CYS A 81 -18.21 2.17 -15.85
N LEU A 82 -18.76 2.98 -16.75
CA LEU A 82 -19.21 2.53 -18.07
C LEU A 82 -18.07 2.15 -19.04
N ILE A 83 -16.81 2.42 -18.67
CA ILE A 83 -15.64 2.10 -19.50
C ILE A 83 -15.01 0.77 -19.07
N CYS A 84 -14.71 0.61 -17.78
CA CYS A 84 -14.08 -0.62 -17.26
C CYS A 84 -15.07 -1.63 -16.65
N HIS A 85 -16.36 -1.28 -16.58
CA HIS A 85 -17.43 -2.12 -16.02
C HIS A 85 -17.15 -2.61 -14.59
N SER A 86 -16.37 -1.86 -13.82
CA SER A 86 -16.04 -2.14 -12.42
C SER A 86 -16.46 -0.95 -11.54
N PRO A 87 -16.66 -1.17 -10.23
CA PRO A 87 -16.89 -0.06 -9.29
C PRO A 87 -15.82 1.00 -9.42
N PHE A 88 -16.21 2.28 -9.37
CA PHE A 88 -15.29 3.36 -9.70
C PHE A 88 -13.99 3.33 -8.86
N ASP A 89 -12.84 3.51 -9.50
CA ASP A 89 -11.57 3.89 -8.86
C ASP A 89 -11.27 5.37 -9.15
N ARG A 90 -10.96 6.13 -8.10
CA ARG A 90 -10.77 7.59 -8.13
C ARG A 90 -11.76 8.27 -9.08
N PRO A 91 -13.07 8.14 -8.81
CA PRO A 91 -14.10 8.66 -9.70
C PRO A 91 -13.99 10.17 -9.91
N VAL A 92 -14.32 10.58 -11.12
CA VAL A 92 -14.47 11.97 -11.51
C VAL A 92 -15.84 12.17 -12.14
N GLN A 93 -16.39 13.37 -11.95
CA GLN A 93 -17.63 13.80 -12.57
C GLN A 93 -17.33 14.83 -13.66
N LEU A 94 -17.91 14.63 -14.84
CA LEU A 94 -17.93 15.63 -15.89
C LEU A 94 -19.07 16.62 -15.68
N PHE A 95 -18.95 17.85 -16.18
CA PHE A 95 -20.01 18.87 -16.10
C PHE A 95 -21.36 18.42 -16.71
N CYS A 96 -21.33 17.51 -17.68
CA CYS A 96 -22.53 16.89 -18.25
C CYS A 96 -23.23 15.88 -17.31
N GLY A 97 -22.69 15.63 -16.11
CA GLY A 97 -23.27 14.77 -15.08
C GLY A 97 -22.78 13.32 -15.09
N HIS A 98 -22.00 12.89 -16.09
CA HIS A 98 -21.50 11.51 -16.17
C HIS A 98 -20.26 11.28 -15.31
N PHE A 99 -20.12 10.05 -14.81
CA PHE A 99 -19.05 9.61 -13.92
C PHE A 99 -18.16 8.57 -14.59
N PHE A 100 -16.85 8.64 -14.31
CA PHE A 100 -15.84 7.71 -14.83
C PHE A 100 -14.73 7.52 -13.81
N CYS A 101 -13.99 6.40 -13.86
CA CYS A 101 -12.69 6.33 -13.21
C CYS A 101 -11.74 7.34 -13.86
N ARG A 102 -10.87 7.99 -13.07
CA ARG A 102 -9.90 8.95 -13.61
C ARG A 102 -9.08 8.37 -14.76
N GLU A 103 -8.50 7.19 -14.55
CA GLU A 103 -7.64 6.56 -15.55
C GLU A 103 -8.41 6.11 -16.79
N CYS A 104 -9.66 5.67 -16.64
CA CYS A 104 -10.52 5.31 -17.77
C CYS A 104 -10.83 6.52 -18.64
N LEU A 105 -11.14 7.66 -18.02
CA LEU A 105 -11.39 8.90 -18.75
C LEU A 105 -10.13 9.39 -19.46
N ASP A 106 -8.98 9.39 -18.75
CA ASP A 106 -7.69 9.79 -19.31
C ASP A 106 -7.33 8.90 -20.51
N HIS A 107 -7.50 7.59 -20.41
CA HIS A 107 -7.28 6.65 -21.51
C HIS A 107 -8.20 6.95 -22.70
N ALA A 108 -9.50 7.15 -22.47
CA ALA A 108 -10.46 7.47 -23.54
C ALA A 108 -10.10 8.78 -24.26
N TRP A 109 -9.50 9.73 -23.56
CA TRP A 109 -9.05 10.99 -24.14
C TRP A 109 -7.69 10.92 -24.83
N ARG A 110 -6.83 9.94 -24.53
CA ARG A 110 -5.54 9.77 -25.25
C ARG A 110 -5.73 9.56 -26.76
N ALA A 111 -6.81 8.88 -27.17
CA ALA A 111 -7.12 8.66 -28.57
C ALA A 111 -7.70 9.91 -29.29
N GLN A 112 -8.02 10.98 -28.55
CA GLN A 112 -8.63 12.19 -29.09
C GLN A 112 -7.59 13.28 -29.30
N HIS A 113 -7.75 14.05 -30.39
CA HIS A 113 -6.89 15.20 -30.67
C HIS A 113 -6.77 16.17 -29.48
N GLU A 114 -5.60 16.78 -29.37
CA GLU A 114 -5.31 17.81 -28.37
C GLU A 114 -6.28 18.99 -28.55
N GLY A 115 -6.97 19.37 -27.47
CA GLY A 115 -7.96 20.46 -27.48
C GLY A 115 -9.40 20.09 -27.87
N ARG A 116 -9.72 18.83 -28.20
CA ARG A 116 -11.10 18.38 -28.47
C ARG A 116 -11.44 17.13 -27.68
N LYS A 117 -11.71 17.30 -26.38
CA LYS A 117 -12.17 16.21 -25.53
C LYS A 117 -13.69 16.13 -25.49
N THR A 118 -14.21 14.92 -25.45
CA THR A 118 -15.64 14.64 -25.43
C THR A 118 -15.99 13.62 -24.35
N CYS A 119 -17.20 13.73 -23.80
CA CYS A 119 -17.73 12.74 -22.87
C CYS A 119 -17.91 11.39 -23.59
N PRO A 120 -17.35 10.27 -23.06
CA PRO A 120 -17.52 8.95 -23.66
C PRO A 120 -18.98 8.49 -23.78
N THR A 121 -19.87 8.99 -22.92
CA THR A 121 -21.29 8.59 -22.91
C THR A 121 -22.15 9.47 -23.82
N CYS A 122 -22.18 10.80 -23.60
CA CYS A 122 -23.08 11.71 -24.32
C CYS A 122 -22.45 12.49 -25.47
N ARG A 123 -21.14 12.33 -25.70
CA ARG A 123 -20.35 13.04 -26.74
C ARG A 123 -20.34 14.57 -26.60
N GLY A 124 -20.85 15.11 -25.49
CA GLY A 124 -20.74 16.53 -25.16
C GLY A 124 -19.27 16.98 -25.10
N ARG A 125 -18.99 18.21 -25.52
CA ARG A 125 -17.64 18.80 -25.43
C ARG A 125 -17.24 18.97 -23.97
N VAL A 126 -15.98 18.72 -23.69
CA VAL A 126 -15.40 18.81 -22.34
C VAL A 126 -14.11 19.60 -22.42
N ASP A 127 -13.99 20.64 -21.61
CA ASP A 127 -12.73 21.30 -21.28
C ASP A 127 -12.11 20.58 -20.06
N PRO A 128 -11.03 19.79 -20.23
CA PRO A 128 -10.47 18.97 -19.14
C PRO A 128 -10.07 19.75 -17.89
N GLU A 129 -9.75 21.04 -18.03
CA GLU A 129 -9.33 21.89 -16.91
C GLU A 129 -10.52 22.43 -16.10
N LYS A 130 -11.70 22.59 -16.72
CA LYS A 130 -12.86 23.25 -16.10
C LYS A 130 -14.03 22.31 -15.83
N ASP A 131 -14.18 21.28 -16.65
CA ASP A 131 -15.37 20.43 -16.68
C ASP A 131 -15.16 19.11 -15.93
N VAL A 132 -13.95 18.82 -15.44
CA VAL A 132 -13.65 17.64 -14.63
C VAL A 132 -13.62 18.02 -13.16
N ARG A 133 -14.47 17.40 -12.35
CA ARG A 133 -14.61 17.69 -10.92
C ARG A 133 -14.50 16.42 -10.08
N PRO A 134 -14.04 16.53 -8.82
CA PRO A 134 -14.14 15.41 -7.89
C PRO A 134 -15.60 15.06 -7.63
N VAL A 135 -15.89 13.79 -7.37
CA VAL A 135 -17.25 13.37 -7.02
C VAL A 135 -17.67 13.87 -5.63
N PRO A 136 -18.98 14.01 -5.37
CA PRO A 136 -19.51 14.24 -4.04
C PRO A 136 -19.05 13.16 -3.04
N LYS A 137 -18.80 13.58 -1.79
CA LYS A 137 -18.32 12.69 -0.71
C LYS A 137 -19.20 11.45 -0.51
N ILE A 138 -20.52 11.61 -0.66
CA ILE A 138 -21.47 10.50 -0.51
C ILE A 138 -21.19 9.35 -1.49
N VAL A 139 -20.82 9.65 -2.75
CA VAL A 139 -20.47 8.62 -3.74
C VAL A 139 -19.21 7.88 -3.32
N LYS A 140 -18.21 8.61 -2.79
CA LYS A 140 -16.99 8.00 -2.27
C LYS A 140 -17.31 7.08 -1.09
N THR A 141 -18.13 7.52 -0.13
CA THR A 141 -18.55 6.70 1.01
C THR A 141 -19.27 5.43 0.57
N MET A 142 -20.20 5.52 -0.39
CA MET A 142 -20.88 4.34 -0.94
C MET A 142 -19.92 3.35 -1.60
N LEU A 143 -18.86 3.82 -2.26
CA LEU A 143 -17.81 2.96 -2.83
C LEU A 143 -16.94 2.32 -1.74
N ASP A 144 -16.60 3.08 -0.70
CA ASP A 144 -15.77 2.65 0.42
C ASP A 144 -16.45 1.56 1.25
N GLU A 145 -17.78 1.58 1.36
CA GLU A 145 -18.63 0.62 2.07
C GLU A 145 -18.83 -0.72 1.32
N LEU A 146 -18.45 -0.82 0.05
CA LEU A 146 -18.54 -2.07 -0.71
C LEU A 146 -17.70 -3.17 -0.06
N VAL A 147 -18.27 -4.35 0.15
CA VAL A 147 -17.56 -5.47 0.78
C VAL A 147 -16.83 -6.31 -0.26
N VAL A 148 -15.55 -6.58 -0.01
CA VAL A 148 -14.64 -7.28 -0.93
C VAL A 148 -13.82 -8.34 -0.21
N LYS A 149 -13.34 -9.33 -0.97
CA LYS A 149 -12.36 -10.31 -0.50
C LYS A 149 -10.94 -9.77 -0.69
N CYS A 150 -10.02 -10.25 0.13
CA CYS A 150 -8.59 -9.98 -0.05
C CYS A 150 -8.11 -10.41 -1.44
N PRO A 151 -7.25 -9.63 -2.14
CA PRO A 151 -6.63 -10.05 -3.39
C PRO A 151 -5.89 -11.39 -3.30
N ASN A 152 -5.38 -11.73 -2.12
CA ASN A 152 -4.68 -12.97 -1.83
C ASN A 152 -5.63 -14.11 -1.39
N ALA A 153 -6.94 -14.00 -1.63
CA ALA A 153 -7.91 -15.04 -1.28
C ALA A 153 -7.59 -16.38 -1.95
N LYS A 154 -7.14 -16.35 -3.21
CA LYS A 154 -6.68 -17.56 -3.94
C LYS A 154 -5.48 -18.24 -3.28
N SER A 155 -4.67 -17.48 -2.54
CA SER A 155 -3.51 -17.99 -1.81
C SER A 155 -3.88 -18.55 -0.43
N GLY A 156 -5.14 -18.40 0.01
CA GLY A 156 -5.64 -18.88 1.30
C GLY A 156 -6.05 -17.80 2.29
N CYS A 157 -6.01 -16.51 1.91
CA CYS A 157 -6.46 -15.44 2.81
C CYS A 157 -7.99 -15.39 2.91
N GLY A 158 -8.55 -15.64 4.10
CA GLY A 158 -9.99 -15.59 4.36
C GLY A 158 -10.55 -14.21 4.69
N TRP A 159 -9.78 -13.12 4.53
CA TRP A 159 -10.22 -11.78 4.92
C TRP A 159 -11.27 -11.23 3.96
N VAL A 160 -12.36 -10.70 4.53
CA VAL A 160 -13.51 -10.11 3.83
C VAL A 160 -14.02 -8.93 4.65
N GLU A 161 -14.00 -7.73 4.08
CA GLU A 161 -14.48 -6.50 4.74
C GLU A 161 -14.69 -5.37 3.71
N GLN A 162 -15.06 -4.17 4.16
CA GLN A 162 -15.17 -2.95 3.36
C GLN A 162 -13.92 -2.65 2.53
N ARG A 163 -14.15 -2.19 1.29
CA ARG A 163 -13.16 -1.86 0.26
C ARG A 163 -12.12 -0.87 0.76
N VAL A 164 -12.51 0.08 1.61
CA VAL A 164 -11.58 1.07 2.18
C VAL A 164 -10.45 0.44 2.99
N ASN A 165 -10.69 -0.72 3.61
CA ASN A 165 -9.75 -1.39 4.51
C ASN A 165 -8.79 -2.34 3.78
N VAL A 166 -8.97 -2.56 2.48
CA VAL A 166 -8.16 -3.52 1.69
C VAL A 166 -6.69 -3.16 1.72
N HIS A 167 -6.37 -1.87 1.56
CA HIS A 167 -4.99 -1.41 1.53
C HIS A 167 -4.28 -1.76 2.83
N ASP A 168 -4.85 -1.36 3.97
CA ASP A 168 -4.28 -1.61 5.28
C ASP A 168 -4.17 -3.11 5.56
N HIS A 169 -5.18 -3.90 5.18
CA HIS A 169 -5.12 -5.36 5.25
C HIS A 169 -3.91 -5.92 4.50
N VAL A 170 -3.79 -5.65 3.21
CA VAL A 170 -2.72 -6.21 2.35
C VAL A 170 -1.34 -5.77 2.81
N MET A 171 -1.21 -4.51 3.23
CA MET A 171 0.06 -3.90 3.59
C MET A 171 0.54 -4.27 4.99
N LEU A 172 -0.37 -4.39 5.97
CA LEU A 172 0.00 -4.50 7.38
C LEU A 172 -0.30 -5.89 7.96
N TYR A 173 -1.35 -6.55 7.51
CA TYR A 173 -1.92 -7.71 8.21
C TYR A 173 -1.93 -9.00 7.38
N CYS A 174 -1.91 -8.92 6.05
CA CYS A 174 -2.09 -10.09 5.20
C CYS A 174 -0.85 -10.98 5.18
N GLU A 175 -0.95 -12.13 5.84
CA GLU A 175 0.08 -13.18 5.88
C GLU A 175 0.37 -13.82 4.51
N TYR A 176 -0.54 -13.67 3.56
CA TYR A 176 -0.44 -14.25 2.22
C TYR A 176 0.15 -13.28 1.19
N THR A 177 0.44 -12.04 1.57
CA THR A 177 1.13 -11.08 0.71
C THR A 177 2.53 -11.59 0.38
N LEU A 178 2.90 -11.53 -0.90
CA LEU A 178 4.24 -11.91 -1.36
C LEU A 178 5.26 -10.84 -0.96
N VAL A 179 6.38 -11.29 -0.41
CA VAL A 179 7.52 -10.48 0.01
C VAL A 179 8.82 -11.06 -0.57
N GLU A 180 9.84 -10.22 -0.73
CA GLU A 180 11.15 -10.67 -1.20
C GLU A 180 11.77 -11.65 -0.18
N CYS A 181 12.44 -12.69 -0.68
CA CYS A 181 13.16 -13.64 0.17
C CYS A 181 14.24 -12.92 0.98
N ALA A 182 14.39 -13.31 2.26
CA ALA A 182 15.41 -12.75 3.14
C ALA A 182 16.86 -13.18 2.79
N GLN A 183 17.03 -14.18 1.93
CA GLN A 183 18.34 -14.75 1.64
C GLN A 183 19.12 -13.88 0.64
N HIS A 184 20.39 -13.59 0.96
CA HIS A 184 21.24 -12.63 0.24
C HIS A 184 21.35 -12.88 -1.27
N ASP A 185 21.33 -14.15 -1.70
CA ASP A 185 21.47 -14.54 -3.10
C ASP A 185 20.14 -14.96 -3.75
N CYS A 186 19.02 -14.83 -3.04
CA CYS A 186 17.70 -15.15 -3.56
C CYS A 186 16.85 -13.89 -3.73
N ARG A 187 16.43 -13.60 -4.97
CA ARG A 187 15.53 -12.48 -5.30
C ARG A 187 14.10 -12.92 -5.61
N LEU A 188 13.77 -14.16 -5.27
CA LEU A 188 12.45 -14.71 -5.50
C LEU A 188 11.52 -14.34 -4.33
N HIS A 189 10.22 -14.46 -4.56
CA HIS A 189 9.21 -14.09 -3.57
C HIS A 189 8.74 -15.30 -2.76
N ILE A 190 8.41 -15.05 -1.49
CA ILE A 190 7.75 -15.98 -0.57
C ILE A 190 6.53 -15.31 0.06
N SER A 191 5.62 -16.08 0.63
CA SER A 191 4.51 -15.50 1.40
C SER A 191 5.02 -14.89 2.72
N GLN A 192 4.33 -13.87 3.23
CA GLN A 192 4.72 -13.22 4.50
C GLN A 192 4.71 -14.21 5.69
N LYS A 193 3.77 -15.17 5.74
CA LYS A 193 3.78 -16.24 6.77
C LYS A 193 5.03 -17.10 6.72
N ASP A 194 5.60 -17.33 5.54
CA ASP A 194 6.76 -18.21 5.35
C ASP A 194 8.09 -17.48 5.53
N PHE A 195 8.06 -16.17 5.77
CA PHE A 195 9.26 -15.34 5.87
C PHE A 195 10.27 -15.85 6.90
N HIS A 196 9.79 -16.41 8.01
CA HIS A 196 10.64 -16.95 9.08
C HIS A 196 11.22 -18.35 8.78
N LYS A 197 10.74 -19.04 7.74
CA LYS A 197 11.21 -20.40 7.38
C LYS A 197 12.49 -20.41 6.53
N GLY A 198 13.02 -19.24 6.17
CA GLY A 198 14.19 -19.09 5.30
C GLY A 198 13.87 -19.25 3.81
N CYS A 199 14.88 -19.55 3.00
CA CYS A 199 14.71 -19.68 1.56
C CYS A 199 14.01 -21.00 1.21
N LEU A 200 12.82 -20.93 0.61
CA LEU A 200 12.06 -22.09 0.11
C LEU A 200 12.27 -22.35 -1.40
N HIS A 201 13.22 -21.66 -2.03
CA HIS A 201 13.51 -21.75 -3.47
C HIS A 201 14.60 -22.80 -3.78
N TYR A 202 14.41 -24.00 -3.26
CA TYR A 202 15.24 -25.16 -3.58
C TYR A 202 14.35 -26.34 -3.97
N THR A 203 14.90 -27.24 -4.77
CA THR A 203 14.17 -28.40 -5.27
C THR A 203 14.25 -29.55 -4.27
N VAL A 204 13.11 -30.18 -4.02
CA VAL A 204 13.00 -31.44 -3.28
C VAL A 204 12.51 -32.52 -4.25
N SER A 205 13.15 -33.68 -4.23
CA SER A 205 12.76 -34.85 -5.01
C SER A 205 12.07 -35.88 -4.13
N CYS A 206 11.01 -36.50 -4.63
CA CYS A 206 10.41 -37.67 -4.02
C CYS A 206 11.32 -38.89 -4.24
N GLU A 207 11.57 -39.68 -3.19
CA GLU A 207 12.45 -40.85 -3.26
C GLU A 207 11.82 -42.01 -4.06
N ASP A 208 10.49 -42.07 -4.09
CA ASP A 208 9.73 -43.16 -4.69
C ASP A 208 9.41 -42.93 -6.18
N CYS A 209 8.89 -41.75 -6.56
CA CYS A 209 8.54 -41.43 -7.96
C CYS A 209 9.59 -40.58 -8.69
N ARG A 210 10.68 -40.17 -8.02
CA ARG A 210 11.77 -39.31 -8.55
C ARG A 210 11.33 -37.97 -9.13
N THR A 211 10.07 -37.58 -8.93
CA THR A 211 9.57 -36.27 -9.34
C THR A 211 10.17 -35.19 -8.46
N SER A 212 10.60 -34.08 -9.06
CA SER A 212 11.25 -32.98 -8.36
C SER A 212 10.39 -31.70 -8.43
N MET A 213 10.25 -31.01 -7.29
CA MET A 213 9.43 -29.80 -7.16
C MET A 213 10.10 -28.78 -6.23
N MET A 214 9.83 -27.49 -6.40
CA MET A 214 10.34 -26.48 -5.47
C MET A 214 9.65 -26.58 -4.11
N LYS A 215 10.39 -26.41 -3.01
CA LYS A 215 9.86 -26.51 -1.64
C LYS A 215 8.67 -25.57 -1.39
N LYS A 216 8.70 -24.35 -1.94
CA LYS A 216 7.57 -23.41 -1.85
C LYS A 216 6.26 -23.94 -2.46
N ASP A 217 6.36 -24.73 -3.53
CA ASP A 217 5.19 -25.20 -4.29
C ASP A 217 4.56 -26.45 -3.65
N LEU A 218 5.29 -27.13 -2.77
CA LEU A 218 4.76 -28.22 -1.95
C LEU A 218 3.72 -27.73 -0.92
N GLU A 219 3.74 -26.45 -0.54
CA GLU A 219 2.78 -25.89 0.43
C GLU A 219 1.52 -25.32 -0.23
N VAL A 220 1.54 -25.05 -1.54
CA VAL A 220 0.47 -24.30 -2.25
C VAL A 220 -0.58 -25.22 -2.87
N TYR A 221 -0.28 -26.50 -3.09
CA TYR A 221 -1.18 -27.39 -3.81
C TYR A 221 -1.45 -28.69 -3.07
N ALA A 222 -2.68 -29.16 -3.23
CA ALA A 222 -3.11 -30.55 -3.22
C ALA A 222 -2.25 -31.51 -4.10
N LEU A 223 -1.02 -31.13 -4.49
CA LEU A 223 -0.02 -31.99 -5.12
C LEU A 223 0.78 -32.82 -4.11
N ALA A 224 0.74 -32.49 -2.82
CA ALA A 224 1.11 -33.46 -1.79
C ALA A 224 0.16 -34.67 -1.79
N GLU A 225 -1.12 -34.48 -2.13
CA GLU A 225 -2.06 -35.57 -2.39
C GLU A 225 -1.79 -36.23 -3.75
N TYR A 226 -1.41 -35.49 -4.80
CA TYR A 226 -1.01 -36.09 -6.08
C TYR A 226 0.25 -36.97 -5.96
N LEU A 227 1.25 -36.58 -5.17
CA LEU A 227 2.42 -37.40 -4.85
C LEU A 227 2.07 -38.57 -3.92
N LYS A 228 1.06 -38.44 -3.05
CA LYS A 228 0.52 -39.57 -2.27
C LYS A 228 -0.36 -40.52 -3.10
N ASN A 229 -1.01 -40.02 -4.15
CA ASN A 229 -2.00 -40.78 -4.95
C ASN A 229 -1.40 -41.39 -6.22
N ASN A 230 -0.22 -40.93 -6.66
CA ASN A 230 0.49 -41.46 -7.85
C ASN A 230 1.88 -42.01 -7.51
N CYS A 231 2.08 -42.36 -6.24
CA CYS A 231 3.26 -43.06 -5.76
C CYS A 231 2.85 -44.26 -4.91
#